data_AF-A0A5J4VL26-F1
#
_entry.id   AF-A0A5J4VL26-F1
#
_cell.length_a   1.000
_cell.length_b   1.000
_cell.length_c   1.000
_cell.angle_alpha   90.00
_cell.angle_beta   90.00
_cell.angle_gamma   90.00
#
_symmetry.space_group_name_H-M   'P 1'
#
loop_
_entity.id
_entity.type
_entity.pdbx_description
1 polymer ?
#
loop_
_entity_poly.entity_id
_entity_poly.type
_entity_poly.pdbx_seq_one_letter_code
_entity_poly.pdbx_strand_id
1 'polypeptide(L)'
;GHLEPAAGIVSQIKVAYALKHNLIPPTISTHTLNPRIDMKALDLKNVIQIQSLPAAANENQLRTGTVSAFEFRETNVECLIQQFIKRQGMFDCIQGESQIGECAEILAVFGWAYWG
;
A
#
# COMPACT_ATOMS: atom_id res chain seq x y z
N GLY A 1 -10.25 14.76 2.14
CA GLY A 1 -10.95 15.49 1.06
C GLY A 1 -10.29 15.19 -0.27
N HIS A 2 -10.84 15.71 -1.37
CA HIS A 2 -10.18 15.67 -2.67
C HIS A 2 -9.10 16.75 -2.70
N LEU A 3 -7.86 16.38 -3.03
CA LEU A 3 -6.70 17.29 -3.01
C LEU A 3 -6.18 17.57 -4.43
N GLU A 4 -7.04 17.35 -5.43
CA GLU A 4 -6.77 17.57 -6.85
C GLU A 4 -5.38 16.99 -7.25
N PRO A 5 -4.37 17.76 -7.73
CA PRO A 5 -3.11 17.16 -8.18
C PRO A 5 -2.31 16.51 -7.04
N ALA A 6 -2.60 16.82 -5.78
CA ALA A 6 -1.95 16.21 -4.62
C ALA A 6 -2.64 14.93 -4.13
N ALA A 7 -3.82 14.57 -4.68
CA ALA A 7 -4.55 13.37 -4.24
C ALA A 7 -3.73 12.08 -4.43
N GLY A 8 -2.93 12.01 -5.50
CA GLY A 8 -2.07 10.86 -5.79
C GLY A 8 -1.00 10.65 -4.71
N ILE A 9 -0.20 11.68 -4.41
CA ILE A 9 0.92 11.56 -3.45
C ILE A 9 0.43 11.28 -2.02
N VAL A 10 -0.67 11.91 -1.59
CA VAL A 10 -1.24 11.66 -0.25
C VAL A 10 -1.74 10.23 -0.14
N SER A 11 -2.33 9.68 -1.20
CA SER A 11 -2.78 8.28 -1.24
C SER A 11 -1.59 7.30 -1.16
N GLN A 12 -0.48 7.62 -1.84
CA GLN A 12 0.75 6.83 -1.74
C GLN A 12 1.34 6.85 -0.32
N ILE A 13 1.37 8.02 0.34
CA ILE A 13 1.82 8.14 1.74
C ILE A 13 0.94 7.29 2.66
N LYS A 14 -0.39 7.32 2.48
CA LYS A 14 -1.32 6.48 3.25
C LYS A 14 -1.00 5.00 3.10
N VAL A 15 -0.81 4.51 1.87
CA VAL A 15 -0.48 3.10 1.61
C VAL A 15 0.89 2.74 2.18
N ALA A 16 1.88 3.62 2.04
CA ALA A 16 3.19 3.42 2.62
C ALA A 16 3.11 3.28 4.15
N TYR A 17 2.42 4.18 4.84
CA TYR A 17 2.23 4.07 6.29
C TYR A 17 1.42 2.84 6.71
N ALA A 18 0.41 2.45 5.92
CA ALA A 18 -0.36 1.24 6.20
C ALA A 18 0.52 -0.01 6.15
N LEU A 19 1.37 -0.12 5.12
CA LEU A 19 2.35 -1.20 5.00
C LEU A 19 3.40 -1.13 6.13
N LYS A 20 3.95 0.06 6.43
CA LYS A 20 4.94 0.22 7.52
C LYS A 20 4.44 -0.26 8.87
N HIS A 21 3.20 0.08 9.21
CA HIS A 21 2.61 -0.21 10.51
C HIS A 21 1.80 -1.51 10.53
N ASN A 22 1.70 -2.23 9.40
CA ASN A 22 0.86 -3.41 9.25
C ASN A 22 -0.61 -3.18 9.65
N LEU A 23 -1.13 -1.97 9.41
CA LEU A 23 -2.47 -1.52 9.81
C LEU A 23 -3.15 -0.77 8.67
N ILE A 24 -4.42 -1.08 8.42
CA ILE A 24 -5.26 -0.39 7.45
C ILE A 24 -6.11 0.64 8.20
N PRO A 25 -5.92 1.95 7.94
CA PRO A 25 -6.73 2.99 8.57
C PRO A 25 -8.17 2.97 8.01
N PRO A 26 -9.17 3.35 8.82
CA PRO A 26 -10.57 3.35 8.39
C PRO A 26 -10.84 4.38 7.29
N THR A 27 -11.73 4.03 6.38
CA THR A 27 -12.35 4.95 5.44
C THR A 27 -13.45 5.73 6.15
N ILE A 28 -13.24 7.03 6.32
CA ILE A 28 -14.20 7.93 6.96
C ILE A 28 -15.44 8.14 6.08
N SER A 29 -16.57 8.50 6.70
CA SER A 29 -17.83 8.85 6.03
C SER A 29 -18.46 7.74 5.16
N THR A 30 -18.08 6.47 5.37
CA THR A 30 -18.71 5.31 4.70
C THR A 30 -19.49 4.46 5.71
N HIS A 31 -20.72 4.88 6.02
CA HIS A 31 -21.63 4.14 6.91
C HIS A 31 -22.49 3.11 6.15
N THR A 32 -22.92 3.47 4.93
CA THR A 32 -23.73 2.61 4.06
C THR A 32 -23.03 2.49 2.71
N LEU A 33 -22.75 1.25 2.29
CA LEU A 33 -22.18 0.98 0.97
C LEU A 33 -23.21 1.21 -0.12
N ASN A 34 -22.75 1.64 -1.30
CA ASN A 34 -23.62 1.80 -2.46
C ASN A 34 -24.18 0.42 -2.86
N PRO A 35 -25.51 0.19 -2.86
CA PRO A 35 -26.10 -1.12 -3.14
C PRO A 35 -25.87 -1.61 -4.57
N ARG A 36 -25.41 -0.74 -5.48
CA ARG A 36 -25.04 -1.11 -6.85
C ARG A 36 -23.66 -1.78 -6.92
N ILE A 37 -22.88 -1.78 -5.83
CA ILE A 37 -21.56 -2.40 -5.76
C ILE A 37 -21.67 -3.70 -4.97
N ASP A 38 -21.60 -4.83 -5.67
CA ASP A 38 -21.54 -6.14 -5.04
C ASP A 38 -20.11 -6.44 -4.59
N MET A 39 -19.80 -6.08 -3.35
CA MET A 39 -18.48 -6.30 -2.75
C MET A 39 -18.10 -7.78 -2.67
N LYS A 40 -19.08 -8.69 -2.55
CA LYS A 40 -18.84 -10.12 -2.46
C LYS A 40 -18.44 -10.68 -3.83
N ALA A 41 -19.10 -10.24 -4.89
CA ALA A 41 -18.72 -10.61 -6.25
C ALA A 41 -17.34 -10.10 -6.66
N LEU A 42 -16.90 -8.96 -6.09
CA LEU A 42 -15.58 -8.36 -6.33
C LEU A 42 -14.47 -8.87 -5.42
N ASP A 43 -14.77 -9.74 -4.45
CA ASP A 43 -13.86 -10.14 -3.37
C ASP A 43 -13.20 -8.95 -2.63
N LEU A 44 -13.97 -7.87 -2.45
CA LEU A 44 -13.52 -6.66 -1.77
C LEU A 44 -14.21 -6.51 -0.42
N LYS A 45 -13.51 -5.86 0.52
CA LYS A 45 -14.06 -5.48 1.83
C LYS A 45 -13.76 -4.02 2.11
N ASN A 46 -14.79 -3.27 2.51
CA ASN A 46 -14.58 -1.90 2.99
C ASN A 46 -14.07 -1.92 4.43
N VAL A 47 -13.15 -1.01 4.76
CA VAL A 47 -12.52 -0.92 6.07
C VAL A 47 -13.10 0.30 6.80
N ILE A 48 -14.06 0.07 7.70
CA ILE A 48 -14.75 1.13 8.47
C ILE A 48 -14.19 1.33 9.89
N GLN A 49 -13.34 0.40 10.33
CA GLN A 49 -12.60 0.43 11.58
C GLN A 49 -11.14 0.08 11.28
N ILE A 50 -10.20 0.48 12.14
CA ILE A 50 -8.80 0.08 11.98
C ILE A 50 -8.69 -1.45 11.99
N GLN A 51 -7.94 -1.99 11.03
CA GLN A 51 -7.75 -3.44 10.89
C GLN A 51 -6.28 -3.75 10.65
N SER A 52 -5.79 -4.88 11.14
CA SER A 52 -4.45 -5.35 10.77
C SER A 52 -4.44 -5.82 9.32
N LEU A 53 -3.34 -5.57 8.62
CA LEU A 53 -3.11 -6.20 7.31
C LEU A 53 -3.10 -7.72 7.48
N PRO A 54 -3.67 -8.49 6.54
CA PRO A 54 -3.60 -9.95 6.58
C PRO A 54 -2.17 -10.44 6.81
N ALA A 55 -2.04 -11.53 7.56
CA ALA A 55 -0.75 -12.20 7.72
C ALA A 55 -0.21 -12.56 6.33
N ALA A 56 1.07 -12.31 6.11
CA ALA A 56 1.76 -12.90 4.97
C ALA A 56 1.64 -14.43 5.12
N ALA A 57 1.33 -15.15 4.04
CA ALA A 57 1.21 -16.61 4.12
C ALA A 57 2.55 -17.25 4.53
N ASN A 58 3.65 -16.63 4.08
CA ASN A 58 5.02 -17.08 4.29
C ASN A 58 5.91 -15.87 4.61
N GLU A 59 7.06 -16.07 5.29
CA GLU A 59 8.04 -15.02 5.59
C GLU A 59 8.57 -14.29 4.34
N ASN A 60 8.59 -14.97 3.20
CA ASN A 60 9.02 -14.40 1.92
C ASN A 60 7.92 -13.64 1.16
N GLN A 61 6.67 -13.61 1.64
CA GLN A 61 5.59 -12.93 0.94
C GLN A 61 5.54 -11.45 1.36
N LEU A 62 6.00 -10.59 0.45
CA LEU A 62 5.95 -9.15 0.62
C LEU A 62 4.51 -8.64 0.46
N ARG A 63 4.06 -7.77 1.36
CA ARG A 63 2.74 -7.15 1.24
C ARG A 63 2.78 -6.05 0.19
N THR A 64 1.72 -5.97 -0.61
CA THR A 64 1.52 -4.96 -1.64
C THR A 64 0.28 -4.12 -1.35
N GLY A 65 0.27 -2.91 -1.87
CA GLY A 65 -0.92 -2.05 -1.94
C GLY A 65 -0.90 -1.27 -3.24
N THR A 66 -2.08 -0.92 -3.75
CA THR A 66 -2.22 -0.16 -4.99
C THR A 66 -2.86 1.20 -4.72
N VAL A 67 -2.50 2.17 -5.55
CA VAL A 67 -3.12 3.50 -5.59
C VAL A 67 -3.55 3.77 -7.02
N SER A 68 -4.85 3.93 -7.22
CA SER A 68 -5.43 4.33 -8.51
C SER A 68 -5.85 5.80 -8.42
N ALA A 69 -5.45 6.60 -9.41
CA ALA A 69 -5.81 8.00 -9.55
C ALA A 69 -6.44 8.23 -10.93
N PHE A 70 -7.65 8.78 -10.94
CA PHE A 70 -8.43 9.03 -12.15
C PHE A 70 -8.71 10.53 -12.23
N GLU A 71 -8.28 11.17 -13.31
CA GLU A 71 -8.60 12.57 -13.57
C GLU A 71 -9.75 12.72 -14.56
N PHE A 72 -10.41 13.88 -14.50
CA PHE A 72 -11.51 14.22 -15.40
C PHE A 72 -11.10 14.26 -16.89
N ARG A 73 -9.81 14.47 -17.19
CA ARG A 73 -9.27 14.59 -18.56
C ARG A 73 -8.50 13.36 -19.05
N GLU A 74 -8.89 12.18 -18.57
CA GLU A 74 -8.57 10.86 -19.14
C GLU A 74 -7.19 10.27 -18.84
N THR A 75 -6.25 11.03 -18.27
CA THR A 75 -5.01 10.41 -17.78
C THR A 75 -5.29 9.68 -16.47
N ASN A 76 -5.30 8.35 -16.55
CA ASN A 76 -5.44 7.47 -15.40
C ASN A 76 -4.07 6.90 -15.02
N VAL A 77 -3.77 6.84 -13.74
CA VAL A 77 -2.51 6.30 -13.22
C VAL A 77 -2.80 5.27 -12.14
N GLU A 78 -2.10 4.15 -12.21
CA GLU A 78 -2.10 3.14 -11.16
C GLU A 78 -0.66 2.90 -10.68
N CYS A 79 -0.47 2.91 -9.37
CA CYS A 79 0.83 2.70 -8.74
C CYS A 79 0.76 1.49 -7.80
N LEU A 80 1.73 0.59 -7.92
CA LEU A 80 1.87 -0.57 -7.05
C LEU A 80 3.03 -0.31 -6.07
N ILE A 81 2.72 -0.43 -4.78
CA ILE A 81 3.65 -0.21 -3.69
C ILE A 81 3.86 -1.54 -2.97
N GLN A 82 5.12 -1.92 -2.76
CA GLN A 82 5.46 -3.18 -2.12
C GLN A 82 6.40 -2.93 -0.94
N GLN A 83 6.21 -3.69 0.14
CA GLN A 83 7.22 -3.78 1.20
C GLN A 83 8.53 -4.34 0.65
N PHE A 84 9.64 -3.95 1.24
CA PHE A 84 10.95 -4.51 0.96
C PHE A 84 11.62 -4.97 2.25
N ILE A 85 12.26 -6.14 2.19
CA ILE A 85 13.06 -6.67 3.29
C ILE A 85 14.47 -6.11 3.14
N LYS A 86 14.86 -5.22 4.06
CA LYS A 86 16.23 -4.74 4.12
C LYS A 86 17.14 -5.88 4.57
N ARG A 87 17.92 -6.47 3.66
CA ARG A 87 19.06 -7.31 4.06
C ARG A 87 20.15 -6.42 4.66
N GLN A 88 20.24 -6.39 5.99
CA GLN A 88 21.46 -5.96 6.66
C GLN A 88 22.51 -7.07 6.53
N GLY A 89 23.61 -6.80 5.83
CA GLY A 89 24.68 -7.81 5.70
C GLY A 89 25.73 -7.59 4.62
N MET A 90 26.13 -6.35 4.29
CA MET A 90 27.33 -6.16 3.45
C MET A 90 28.29 -5.05 3.91
N PHE A 91 28.00 -4.35 5.01
CA PHE A 91 28.91 -3.33 5.57
C PHE A 91 29.47 -3.65 6.97
N ASP A 92 29.04 -4.72 7.64
CA ASP A 92 29.44 -5.02 9.02
C ASP A 92 30.73 -5.86 9.16
N CYS A 93 31.37 -6.24 8.04
CA CYS A 93 32.66 -6.94 8.08
C CYS A 93 33.81 -6.11 8.70
N ILE A 94 33.58 -4.82 8.98
CA ILE A 94 34.57 -3.92 9.58
C ILE A 94 34.33 -3.73 11.10
N GLN A 95 33.15 -4.07 11.64
CA GLN A 95 32.78 -3.70 13.02
C GLN A 95 32.46 -4.86 13.99
N GLY A 96 32.52 -6.13 13.54
CA GLY A 96 32.64 -7.27 14.46
C GLY A 96 31.42 -7.63 15.32
N GLU A 97 30.22 -7.09 15.03
CA GLU A 97 28.97 -7.51 15.68
C GLU A 97 27.94 -7.95 14.63
N SER A 98 27.70 -9.25 14.54
CA SER A 98 26.65 -9.82 13.69
C SER A 98 25.35 -9.95 14.50
N GLN A 99 24.47 -8.96 14.41
CA GLN A 99 23.07 -9.10 14.83
C GLN A 99 22.21 -8.84 13.58
N ILE A 100 21.54 -9.89 13.10
CA ILE A 100 20.62 -9.82 11.95
C ILE A 100 19.31 -9.23 12.47
N GLY A 101 19.13 -7.91 12.30
CA GLY A 101 17.85 -7.25 12.52
C GLY A 101 17.11 -7.05 11.20
N GLU A 102 15.88 -7.56 11.09
CA GLU A 102 15.03 -7.29 9.93
C GLU A 102 14.29 -5.96 10.12
N CYS A 103 14.60 -4.96 9.29
CA CYS A 103 13.83 -3.72 9.19
C CYS A 103 13.08 -3.70 7.85
N ALA A 104 11.75 -3.63 7.88
CA ALA A 104 10.94 -3.48 6.67
C ALA A 104 11.01 -2.03 6.16
N GLU A 105 11.44 -1.83 4.91
CA GLU A 105 11.39 -0.55 4.19
C GLU A 105 10.34 -0.64 3.05
N ILE A 106 10.07 0.45 2.33
CA ILE A 106 8.99 0.53 1.32
C ILE A 106 9.57 0.94 -0.03
N LEU A 107 9.23 0.18 -1.07
CA LEU A 107 9.57 0.48 -2.45
C LEU A 107 8.28 0.74 -3.25
N ALA A 108 8.21 1.87 -3.95
CA ALA A 108 7.13 2.16 -4.89
C ALA A 108 7.59 1.80 -6.32
N VAL A 109 6.79 1.01 -7.03
CA VAL A 109 7.00 0.68 -8.45
C VAL A 109 5.89 1.34 -9.25
N PHE A 110 6.27 2.25 -10.15
CA PHE A 110 5.33 2.99 -10.99
C PHE A 110 5.08 2.23 -12.29
N GLY A 111 3.84 1.78 -12.49
CA GLY A 111 3.37 1.25 -13.77
C GLY A 111 2.60 2.34 -14.52
N TRP A 112 3.01 2.66 -15.75
CA TRP A 112 2.22 3.53 -16.63
C TRP A 112 1.38 2.66 -17.56
N ALA A 113 0.07 2.81 -17.50
CA ALA A 113 -0.84 2.22 -18.48
C ALA A 113 -1.53 3.35 -19.25
N TYR A 114 -1.12 3.56 -20.50
CA TYR A 114 -1.89 4.37 -21.44
C TYR A 114 -3.09 3.54 -21.90
N TRP A 115 -4.28 3.99 -21.54
CA TRP A 115 -5.52 3.57 -22.20
C TRP A 115 -5.86 4.64 -23.24
N GLY A 116 -5.78 4.26 -24.52
CA GLY A 116 -6.18 5.08 -25.67
C GLY A 116 -7.28 4.40 -26.46
#